data_AF-A0A8T4BH54-F1
#
_entry.id   AF-A0A8T4BH54-F1
#
_cell.length_a   1.000
_cell.length_b   1.000
_cell.length_c   1.000
_cell.angle_alpha   90.00
_cell.angle_beta   90.00
_cell.angle_gamma   90.00
#
_symmetry.space_group_name_H-M   'P 1'
#
loop_
_entity.id
_entity.type
_entity.pdbx_description
1 polymer ?
#
loop_
_entity_poly.entity_id
_entity_poly.type
_entity_poly.pdbx_seq_one_letter_code
_entity_poly.pdbx_strand_id
1 'polypeptide(L)'
;MPSYQDQSWIRLWKENSPEIRERVIKWRKQTAVTRIDKPSRLQRARRLGYKAKQGIVVIRMRVGTGGMRKQRPTGGRRPKHLGVTRIKADDNMKTVAERRVLQRYPNMKLLGSYFIYKDGKHYWFEVILADPIHPRIVQDKELNQRVSQTA
;
A
#
# COMPACT_ATOMS: atom_id res chain seq x y z
N MET A 1 -6.55 17.45 12.40
CA MET A 1 -5.08 17.65 12.34
C MET A 1 -4.35 16.33 12.56
N PRO A 2 -3.16 16.10 11.96
CA PRO A 2 -2.34 14.93 12.26
C PRO A 2 -1.96 14.94 13.75
N SER A 3 -2.09 13.80 14.43
CA SER A 3 -1.68 13.68 15.84
C SER A 3 -0.17 13.87 15.96
N TYR A 4 0.31 14.24 17.16
CA TYR A 4 1.74 14.43 17.42
C TYR A 4 2.61 13.25 16.96
N GLN A 5 2.15 12.02 17.21
CA GLN A 5 2.82 10.79 16.75
C GLN A 5 2.80 10.60 15.21
N ASP A 6 1.81 11.14 14.51
CA ASP A 6 1.76 11.12 13.05
C ASP A 6 2.73 12.16 12.47
N GLN A 7 2.86 13.32 13.15
CA GLN A 7 3.82 14.37 12.80
C GLN A 7 5.26 13.92 13.01
N SER A 8 5.56 13.18 14.07
CA SER A 8 6.91 12.63 14.30
C SER A 8 7.34 11.70 13.16
N TRP A 9 6.44 10.85 12.65
CA TRP A 9 6.75 10.02 11.48
C TRP A 9 7.05 10.84 10.23
N ILE A 10 6.26 11.88 9.97
CA ILE A 10 6.47 12.78 8.83
C ILE A 10 7.82 13.48 8.94
N ARG A 11 8.18 13.91 10.16
CA ARG A 11 9.48 14.52 10.46
C ARG A 11 10.63 13.55 10.21
N LEU A 12 10.57 12.34 10.78
CA LEU A 12 11.58 11.30 10.59
C LEU A 12 11.84 11.00 9.10
N TRP A 13 10.77 10.97 8.29
CA TRP A 13 10.88 10.74 6.86
C TRP A 13 11.53 11.93 6.13
N LYS A 14 11.10 13.16 6.44
CA LYS A 14 11.66 14.38 5.83
C LYS A 14 13.13 14.60 6.17
N GLU A 15 13.50 14.34 7.42
CA GLU A 15 14.88 14.47 7.92
C GLU A 15 15.75 13.26 7.55
N ASN A 16 15.15 12.21 6.97
CA ASN A 16 15.82 10.94 6.66
C ASN A 16 16.62 10.41 7.85
N SER A 17 15.97 10.35 9.03
CA SER A 17 16.58 9.91 10.29
C SER A 17 17.19 8.50 10.18
N PRO A 18 18.29 8.20 10.92
CA PRO A 18 18.92 6.87 10.93
C PRO A 18 17.92 5.74 11.26
N GLU A 19 16.94 5.98 12.13
CA GLU A 19 15.93 4.97 12.50
C GLU A 19 15.11 4.47 11.30
N ILE A 20 14.73 5.38 10.40
CA ILE A 20 13.99 5.01 9.18
C ILE A 20 14.93 4.30 8.20
N ARG A 21 16.19 4.71 8.10
CA ARG A 21 17.16 4.05 7.21
C ARG A 21 17.38 2.60 7.60
N GLU A 22 17.55 2.31 8.89
CA GLU A 22 17.70 0.93 9.38
C GLU A 22 16.48 0.06 9.06
N ARG A 23 15.27 0.61 9.21
CA ARG A 23 14.03 -0.09 8.83
C ARG A 23 13.98 -0.37 7.33
N VAL A 24 14.35 0.61 6.50
CA VAL A 24 14.34 0.47 5.04
C VAL A 24 15.36 -0.56 4.56
N ILE A 25 16.55 -0.64 5.19
CA ILE A 25 17.53 -1.69 4.90
C ILE A 25 16.93 -3.07 5.11
N LYS A 26 16.17 -3.26 6.21
CA LYS A 26 15.45 -4.52 6.47
C LYS A 26 14.37 -4.77 5.40
N TRP A 27 13.60 -3.75 5.03
CA TRP A 27 12.51 -3.89 4.04
C TRP A 27 13.01 -4.19 2.61
N ARG A 28 14.23 -3.76 2.26
CA ARG A 28 14.85 -4.10 0.98
C ARG A 28 15.13 -5.59 0.85
N LYS A 29 15.49 -6.25 1.95
CA LYS A 29 15.73 -7.70 2.03
C LYS A 29 14.43 -8.52 2.01
N GLN A 30 13.29 -7.91 2.36
CA GLN A 30 11.99 -8.57 2.35
C GLN A 30 11.44 -8.76 0.92
N THR A 31 10.49 -9.69 0.78
CA THR A 31 9.74 -9.90 -0.46
C THR A 31 8.84 -8.71 -0.78
N ALA A 32 8.32 -8.64 -2.00
CA ALA A 32 7.51 -7.50 -2.42
C ALA A 32 6.21 -7.35 -1.62
N VAL A 33 5.58 -8.47 -1.27
CA VAL A 33 4.37 -8.56 -0.44
C VAL A 33 4.76 -9.25 0.86
N THR A 34 4.81 -8.49 1.96
CA THR A 34 5.17 -9.02 3.29
C THR A 34 4.05 -8.75 4.28
N ARG A 35 3.54 -9.79 4.94
CA ARG A 35 2.59 -9.65 6.06
C ARG A 35 3.31 -9.15 7.30
N ILE A 36 2.68 -8.24 8.05
CA ILE A 36 3.23 -7.67 9.28
C ILE A 36 2.20 -7.77 10.40
N ASP A 37 2.67 -8.00 11.62
CA ASP A 37 1.82 -8.15 12.79
C ASP A 37 1.24 -6.81 13.28
N LYS A 38 2.05 -5.74 13.24
CA LYS A 38 1.65 -4.41 13.70
C LYS A 38 1.93 -3.34 12.64
N PRO A 39 1.02 -2.36 12.44
CA PRO A 39 1.25 -1.26 11.51
C PRO A 39 2.42 -0.39 11.95
N SER A 40 3.23 0.06 10.99
CA SER A 40 4.36 0.97 11.28
C SER A 40 3.87 2.34 11.73
N ARG A 41 2.73 2.80 11.19
CA ARG A 41 2.06 4.07 11.55
C ARG A 41 0.68 3.81 12.16
N LEU A 42 0.65 3.49 13.45
CA LEU A 42 -0.58 3.10 14.14
C LEU A 42 -1.70 4.15 14.03
N GLN A 43 -1.39 5.44 14.25
CA GLN A 43 -2.41 6.51 14.22
C GLN A 43 -3.03 6.69 12.83
N ARG A 44 -2.22 6.57 11.78
CA ARG A 44 -2.70 6.61 10.40
C ARG A 44 -3.56 5.39 10.07
N ALA A 45 -3.14 4.21 10.52
CA ALA A 45 -3.88 2.97 10.34
C ALA A 45 -5.26 3.04 11.04
N ARG A 46 -5.31 3.52 12.29
CA ARG A 46 -6.57 3.69 13.04
C ARG A 46 -7.55 4.62 12.34
N ARG A 47 -7.07 5.72 11.75
CA ARG A 47 -7.90 6.65 10.96
C ARG A 47 -8.56 5.96 9.76
N LEU A 48 -7.88 4.96 9.19
CA LEU A 48 -8.40 4.16 8.07
C LEU A 48 -9.26 2.97 8.54
N GLY A 49 -9.46 2.78 9.85
CA GLY A 49 -10.30 1.72 10.40
C GLY A 49 -9.54 0.50 10.92
N TYR A 50 -8.23 0.57 11.10
CA TYR A 50 -7.48 -0.50 11.76
C TYR A 50 -7.91 -0.65 13.22
N LYS A 51 -8.33 -1.86 13.59
CA LYS A 51 -8.51 -2.30 14.98
C LYS A 51 -7.58 -3.50 15.24
N ALA A 52 -7.06 -3.63 16.45
CA ALA A 52 -6.27 -4.80 16.83
C ALA A 52 -7.21 -5.98 17.14
N LYS A 53 -7.79 -6.58 16.10
CA LYS A 53 -8.71 -7.73 16.19
C LYS A 53 -8.25 -8.84 15.25
N GLN A 54 -8.64 -10.08 15.58
CA GLN A 54 -8.48 -11.19 14.64
C GLN A 54 -9.34 -10.94 13.40
N GLY A 55 -8.85 -11.36 12.23
CA GLY A 55 -9.47 -11.07 10.94
C GLY A 55 -9.00 -9.77 10.29
N ILE A 56 -8.18 -8.94 10.95
CA ILE A 56 -7.51 -7.79 10.31
C ILE A 56 -6.05 -8.14 10.04
N VAL A 57 -5.59 -7.84 8.82
CA VAL A 57 -4.22 -8.08 8.39
C VAL A 57 -3.62 -6.80 7.83
N VAL A 58 -2.36 -6.54 8.18
CA VAL A 58 -1.58 -5.44 7.59
C VAL A 58 -0.51 -6.04 6.69
N ILE A 59 -0.43 -5.56 5.47
CA ILE A 59 0.49 -6.03 4.45
C ILE A 59 1.33 -4.86 3.98
N ARG A 60 2.65 -4.99 4.08
CA ARG A 60 3.57 -4.06 3.42
C ARG A 60 3.80 -4.52 1.99
N MET A 61 3.49 -3.62 1.07
CA MET A 61 3.68 -3.79 -0.35
C MET A 61 4.71 -2.79 -0.85
N ARG A 62 5.72 -3.29 -1.58
CA ARG A 62 6.65 -2.42 -2.33
C ARG A 62 6.26 -2.37 -3.81
N VAL A 63 6.22 -1.17 -4.38
CA VAL A 63 5.92 -0.92 -5.80
C VAL A 63 7.10 -0.19 -6.43
N GLY A 64 7.50 -0.58 -7.64
CA GLY A 64 8.61 0.07 -8.34
C GLY A 64 8.35 1.56 -8.59
N THR A 65 9.39 2.38 -8.48
CA THR A 65 9.37 3.78 -8.89
C THR A 65 9.48 3.86 -10.42
N GLY A 66 8.94 4.94 -11.00
CA GLY A 66 9.04 5.21 -12.43
C GLY A 66 7.68 5.35 -13.12
N GLY A 67 7.74 5.59 -14.43
CA GLY A 67 6.56 5.68 -15.29
C GLY A 67 6.23 4.36 -15.97
N MET A 68 5.14 4.35 -16.72
CA MET A 68 4.76 3.19 -17.53
C MET A 68 5.65 3.12 -18.76
N ARG A 69 6.06 1.89 -19.11
CA ARG A 69 6.68 1.57 -20.38
C ARG A 69 5.78 0.59 -21.12
N LYS A 70 5.39 0.92 -22.35
CA LYS A 70 4.62 0.00 -23.20
C LYS A 70 5.55 -1.05 -23.81
N GLN A 71 4.99 -2.15 -24.32
CA GLN A 71 5.76 -3.06 -25.18
C GLN A 71 6.00 -2.37 -26.53
N ARG A 72 7.20 -2.50 -27.09
CA ARG A 72 7.50 -1.93 -28.42
C ARG A 72 6.69 -2.69 -29.48
N PRO A 73 5.91 -2.00 -30.33
CA PRO A 73 5.26 -2.63 -31.46
C PRO A 73 6.29 -3.22 -32.43
N THR A 74 6.02 -4.43 -32.94
CA THR A 74 6.88 -5.09 -33.94
C THR A 74 6.53 -4.66 -35.37
N GLY A 75 5.25 -4.39 -35.66
CA GLY A 75 4.79 -3.96 -36.97
C GLY A 75 4.84 -2.44 -37.21
N GLY A 76 4.65 -2.03 -38.47
CA GLY A 76 4.59 -0.63 -38.87
C GLY A 76 3.48 0.14 -38.15
N ARG A 77 3.80 1.32 -37.63
CA ARG A 77 2.85 2.25 -36.99
C ARG A 77 3.18 3.68 -37.37
N ARG A 78 2.16 4.54 -37.35
CA ARG A 78 2.37 6.00 -37.49
C ARG A 78 3.29 6.50 -36.38
N PRO A 79 4.16 7.51 -36.62
CA PRO A 79 5.11 8.01 -35.63
C PRO A 79 4.48 8.35 -34.26
N LYS A 80 3.27 8.92 -34.26
CA LYS A 80 2.52 9.24 -33.02
C LYS A 80 2.17 8.03 -32.14
N HIS A 81 2.14 6.82 -32.70
CA HIS A 81 1.83 5.58 -31.98
C HIS A 81 3.07 4.71 -31.69
N LEU A 82 4.26 5.15 -32.10
CA LEU A 82 5.52 4.46 -31.82
C LEU A 82 6.11 4.79 -30.44
N GLY A 83 5.52 5.73 -29.70
CA GLY A 83 5.98 6.10 -28.36
C GLY A 83 5.87 4.96 -27.36
N VAL A 84 6.99 4.63 -26.70
CA VAL A 84 7.08 3.51 -25.73
C VAL A 84 7.40 3.99 -24.31
N THR A 85 8.18 5.06 -24.19
CA THR A 85 8.67 5.64 -22.93
C THR A 85 7.99 6.97 -22.64
N ARG A 86 8.19 7.50 -21.42
CA ARG A 86 7.62 8.78 -20.95
C ARG A 86 6.08 8.82 -20.94
N ILE A 87 5.45 7.65 -20.82
CA ILE A 87 4.00 7.53 -20.69
C ILE A 87 3.67 7.48 -19.20
N LYS A 88 2.78 8.37 -18.76
CA LYS A 88 2.23 8.33 -17.41
C LYS A 88 1.15 7.25 -17.34
N ALA A 89 1.13 6.50 -16.25
CA ALA A 89 0.00 5.63 -15.96
C ALA A 89 -1.16 6.47 -15.45
N ASP A 90 -2.39 6.03 -15.74
CA ASP A 90 -3.60 6.66 -15.21
C ASP A 90 -3.78 6.36 -13.71
N ASP A 91 -3.35 5.17 -13.29
CA ASP A 91 -3.41 4.72 -11.91
C ASP A 91 -2.26 5.26 -11.04
N ASN A 92 -2.59 5.63 -9.79
CA ASN A 92 -1.59 5.98 -8.79
C ASN A 92 -0.90 4.72 -8.23
N MET A 93 0.36 4.85 -7.79
CA MET A 93 1.14 3.77 -7.16
C MET A 93 0.46 3.18 -5.93
N LYS A 94 -0.32 3.98 -5.20
CA LYS A 94 -1.15 3.51 -4.09
C LYS A 94 -2.20 2.49 -4.58
N THR A 95 -2.95 2.83 -5.62
CA THR A 95 -3.96 1.97 -6.25
C THR A 95 -3.33 0.70 -6.84
N VAL A 96 -2.14 0.83 -7.44
CA VAL A 96 -1.37 -0.32 -7.93
C VAL A 96 -0.97 -1.25 -6.77
N ALA A 97 -0.56 -0.70 -5.62
CA ALA A 97 -0.23 -1.49 -4.44
C ALA A 97 -1.46 -2.25 -3.92
N GLU A 98 -2.61 -1.56 -3.79
CA GLU A 98 -3.88 -2.15 -3.37
C GLU A 98 -4.31 -3.30 -4.29
N ARG A 99 -4.30 -3.06 -5.61
CA ARG A 99 -4.66 -4.07 -6.62
C ARG A 99 -3.79 -5.32 -6.53
N ARG A 100 -2.46 -5.17 -6.43
CA ARG A 100 -1.53 -6.29 -6.32
C ARG A 100 -1.73 -7.10 -5.03
N VAL A 101 -2.06 -6.42 -3.93
CA VAL A 101 -2.36 -7.09 -2.66
C VAL A 101 -3.68 -7.86 -2.74
N LEU A 102 -4.74 -7.26 -3.29
CA LEU A 102 -6.03 -7.93 -3.47
C LEU A 102 -5.96 -9.13 -4.42
N GLN A 103 -5.12 -9.07 -5.46
CA GLN A 103 -4.84 -10.23 -6.31
C GLN A 103 -4.21 -11.40 -5.54
N ARG A 104 -3.41 -11.12 -4.50
CA ARG A 104 -2.77 -12.14 -3.66
C ARG A 104 -3.69 -12.65 -2.55
N TYR A 105 -4.63 -11.82 -2.08
CA TYR A 105 -5.57 -12.12 -1.00
C TYR A 105 -7.02 -11.88 -1.45
N PRO A 106 -7.55 -12.70 -2.38
CA PRO A 106 -8.88 -12.49 -2.97
C PRO A 106 -10.02 -12.70 -1.97
N ASN A 107 -9.79 -13.46 -0.91
CA ASN A 107 -10.75 -13.73 0.16
C ASN A 107 -10.91 -12.58 1.16
N MET A 108 -10.03 -11.57 1.10
CA MET A 108 -10.07 -10.44 2.01
C MET A 108 -10.55 -9.16 1.30
N LYS A 109 -11.09 -8.23 2.07
CA LYS A 109 -11.56 -6.92 1.58
C LYS A 109 -10.65 -5.81 2.06
N LEU A 110 -10.50 -4.78 1.22
CA LEU A 110 -9.66 -3.62 1.50
C LEU A 110 -10.36 -2.69 2.51
N LEU A 111 -9.69 -2.36 3.62
CA LEU A 111 -10.12 -1.26 4.51
C LEU A 111 -9.47 0.07 4.11
N GLY A 112 -8.22 0.02 3.63
CA GLY A 112 -7.51 1.18 3.13
C GLY A 112 -6.01 0.95 3.11
N SER A 113 -5.27 1.93 2.60
CA SER A 113 -3.81 1.88 2.57
C SER A 113 -3.19 3.26 2.82
N TYR A 114 -1.93 3.25 3.24
CA TYR A 114 -1.17 4.48 3.44
C TYR A 114 0.31 4.33 3.07
N PHE A 115 0.90 5.47 2.71
CA PHE A 115 2.30 5.60 2.40
C PHE A 115 3.16 5.54 3.66
N ILE A 116 4.28 4.81 3.55
CA ILE A 116 5.26 4.66 4.63
C ILE A 116 6.55 5.38 4.28
N TYR A 117 7.12 5.05 3.12
CA TYR A 117 8.45 5.48 2.70
C TYR A 117 8.63 5.33 1.19
N LYS A 118 9.56 6.12 0.64
CA LYS A 118 9.97 6.08 -0.77
C LYS A 118 11.49 6.10 -0.81
N ASP A 119 12.09 5.20 -1.57
CA ASP A 119 13.49 5.33 -2.00
C ASP A 119 13.58 5.58 -3.51
N GLY A 120 14.79 5.54 -4.06
CA GLY A 120 15.00 5.76 -5.50
C GLY A 120 14.36 4.70 -6.39
N LYS A 121 14.16 3.46 -5.90
CA LYS A 121 13.71 2.30 -6.70
C LYS A 121 12.29 1.84 -6.37
N HIS A 122 11.79 2.10 -5.16
CA HIS A 122 10.50 1.61 -4.69
C HIS A 122 9.76 2.61 -3.81
N TYR A 123 8.44 2.52 -3.87
CA TYR A 123 7.49 3.05 -2.90
C TYR A 123 7.02 1.93 -1.98
N TRP A 124 6.93 2.20 -0.68
CA TRP A 124 6.35 1.29 0.30
C TRP A 124 5.00 1.82 0.79
N PHE A 125 4.01 0.94 0.71
CA PHE A 125 2.66 1.15 1.24
C PHE A 125 2.34 0.06 2.26
N GLU A 126 1.59 0.42 3.28
CA GLU A 126 0.95 -0.53 4.18
C GLU A 126 -0.53 -0.56 3.83
N VAL A 127 -1.01 -1.73 3.40
CA VAL A 127 -2.38 -2.03 2.99
C VAL A 127 -3.04 -2.80 4.12
N ILE A 128 -4.21 -2.35 4.55
CA ILE A 128 -5.00 -2.97 5.61
C ILE A 128 -6.13 -3.74 4.95
N LEU A 129 -6.19 -5.02 5.24
CA LEU A 129 -7.24 -5.92 4.80
C LEU A 129 -8.06 -6.41 5.99
N ALA A 130 -9.33 -6.71 5.75
CA ALA A 130 -10.21 -7.39 6.68
C ALA A 130 -10.80 -8.65 6.04
N ASP A 131 -10.92 -9.69 6.84
CA ASP A 131 -11.63 -10.93 6.49
C ASP A 131 -13.14 -10.74 6.75
N PRO A 132 -13.98 -10.72 5.71
CA PRO A 132 -15.43 -10.55 5.87
C PRO A 132 -16.11 -11.73 6.58
N ILE A 133 -15.53 -12.93 6.53
CA ILE A 133 -16.16 -14.16 7.05
C ILE A 133 -15.85 -14.35 8.55
N HIS A 134 -14.77 -13.75 9.05
CA HIS A 134 -14.35 -13.96 10.42
C HIS A 134 -15.38 -13.44 11.45
N PRO A 135 -15.82 -14.25 12.43
CA PRO A 135 -16.82 -13.86 13.43
C PRO A 135 -16.55 -12.53 14.15
N ARG A 136 -15.30 -12.23 14.50
CA ARG A 136 -14.92 -10.98 15.19
C ARG A 136 -15.09 -9.73 14.32
N ILE A 137 -15.10 -9.89 13.00
CA ILE A 137 -15.35 -8.80 12.04
C ILE A 137 -16.84 -8.66 11.81
N VAL A 138 -17.55 -9.76 11.59
CA VAL A 138 -19.01 -9.79 11.38
C VAL A 138 -19.76 -9.16 12.56
N GLN A 139 -19.33 -9.47 13.79
CA GLN A 139 -19.92 -8.91 15.02
C GLN A 139 -19.61 -7.43 15.23
N ASP A 140 -18.52 -6.89 14.65
CA ASP A 140 -18.18 -5.48 14.76
C ASP A 140 -18.94 -4.67 13.70
N LYS A 141 -20.03 -4.01 14.13
CA LYS A 141 -20.92 -3.23 13.25
C LYS A 141 -20.16 -2.21 12.40
N GLU A 142 -19.15 -1.52 12.95
CA GLU A 142 -18.40 -0.49 12.23
C GLU A 142 -17.53 -1.11 11.12
N LEU A 143 -16.81 -2.19 11.44
CA LEU A 143 -15.95 -2.85 10.46
C LEU A 143 -16.78 -3.54 9.38
N ASN A 144 -17.86 -4.22 9.77
CA ASN A 144 -18.74 -4.92 8.86
C ASN A 144 -19.38 -3.97 7.84
N GLN A 145 -19.81 -2.78 8.27
CA GLN A 145 -20.31 -1.74 7.36
C GLN A 145 -19.28 -1.31 6.32
N ARG A 146 -18.02 -1.07 6.73
CA ARG A 146 -16.94 -0.67 5.80
C ARG A 146 -16.59 -1.77 4.81
N VAL A 147 -16.55 -3.02 5.27
CA VAL A 147 -16.25 -4.19 4.44
C VAL A 147 -17.35 -4.43 3.40
N SER A 148 -18.62 -4.27 3.80
CA SER A 148 -19.78 -4.46 2.92
C SER A 148 -19.91 -3.40 1.84
N GLN A 149 -19.48 -2.16 2.11
CA GLN A 149 -19.54 -1.04 1.16
C GLN A 149 -18.53 -1.14 0.01
N THR A 150 -17.50 -1.98 0.14
CA THR A 150 -16.39 -2.07 -0.83
C THR A 150 -16.68 -3.11 -1.92
N ALA A 151 -17.94 -3.22 -2.35
CA ALA A 151 -18.40 -4.13 -3.40
C ALA A 151 -18.38 -3.46 -4.77
#